data_AF-A0A349LGH9-F1
#
_entry.id   AF-A0A349LGH9-F1
#
_cell.length_a   1.000
_cell.length_b   1.000
_cell.length_c   1.000
_cell.angle_alpha   90.00
_cell.angle_beta   90.00
_cell.angle_gamma   90.00
#
_symmetry.space_group_name_H-M   'P 1'
#
loop_
_entity.id
_entity.type
_entity.pdbx_description
1 polymer ?
#
loop_
_entity_poly.entity_id
_entity_poly.type
_entity_poly.pdbx_seq_one_letter_code
_entity_poly.pdbx_strand_id
1 'polypeptide(L)' 'VFGKTNTPEWGLQPVTEPDLWGPTLNPWDVGRSSGGSSGGSGAAIAAGIVPMAGGGD' A
#
# COMPACT_ATOMS: atom_id res chain seq x y z
N VAL A 1 -12.78 -5.18 11.09
CA VAL A 1 -11.50 -4.63 10.57
C VAL A 1 -10.52 -5.81 10.46
N PHE A 2 -9.96 -6.08 9.26
CA PHE A 2 -9.07 -7.22 9.00
C PHE A 2 -7.64 -6.99 9.48
N GLY A 3 -7.10 -5.78 9.27
CA GLY A 3 -5.75 -5.40 9.68
C GLY A 3 -5.46 -3.94 9.33
N LYS A 4 -4.21 -3.52 9.53
CA LYS A 4 -3.69 -2.21 9.10
C LYS A 4 -2.73 -2.43 7.93
N THR A 5 -2.95 -1.69 6.84
CA THR A 5 -2.11 -1.72 5.64
C THR A 5 -0.92 -0.77 5.77
N ASN A 6 0.11 -1.02 4.96
CA ASN A 6 1.29 -0.17 4.91
C ASN A 6 0.99 1.15 4.17
N THR A 7 1.69 2.22 4.55
CA THR A 7 1.56 3.60 4.04
C THR A 7 2.93 4.29 4.16
N PRO A 8 3.31 5.31 3.37
CA PRO A 8 4.57 6.00 3.58
C PRO A 8 4.59 6.68 4.94
N GLU A 9 5.78 7.03 5.42
CA GLU A 9 5.95 7.77 6.68
C GLU A 9 5.01 8.97 6.70
N TRP A 10 4.11 8.96 7.70
CA TRP A 10 3.14 10.02 7.95
C TRP A 10 2.14 10.26 6.80
N GLY A 11 2.07 9.38 5.79
CA GLY A 11 1.24 9.55 4.61
C GLY A 11 1.74 10.63 3.63
N LEU A 12 3.00 11.06 3.74
CA LEU A 12 3.50 12.28 3.08
C LEU A 12 4.13 12.07 1.70
N GLN A 13 4.10 10.85 1.16
CA GLN A 13 4.72 10.52 -0.12
C GLN A 13 3.70 9.91 -1.09
N PRO A 14 3.88 10.12 -2.42
CA PRO A 14 3.06 9.50 -3.45
C PRO A 14 3.44 8.03 -3.72
N VAL A 15 4.34 7.45 -2.92
CA VAL A 15 4.79 6.05 -2.99
C VAL A 15 4.82 5.45 -1.59
N THR A 16 4.49 4.17 -1.46
CA THR A 16 4.45 3.47 -0.17
C THR A 16 5.74 2.70 0.06
N GLU A 17 6.81 3.42 0.39
CA GLU A 17 8.17 2.89 0.55
C GLU A 17 8.80 3.22 1.92
N PRO A 18 8.12 2.92 3.04
CA PRO A 18 8.63 3.30 4.35
C PRO A 18 9.80 2.40 4.82
N ASP A 19 10.71 2.97 5.60
CA ASP A 19 11.85 2.27 6.20
C ASP A 19 11.39 1.20 7.21
N LEU A 20 10.30 1.47 7.96
CA LEU A 20 9.86 0.60 9.06
C LEU A 20 9.39 -0.79 8.60
N TRP A 21 8.67 -0.86 7.48
CA TRP A 21 8.07 -2.10 6.97
C TRP A 21 8.54 -2.47 5.56
N GLY A 22 9.38 -1.63 4.95
CA GLY A 22 9.79 -1.76 3.56
C GLY A 22 8.68 -1.36 2.57
N PRO A 23 9.00 -1.40 1.27
CA PRO A 23 8.10 -0.98 0.22
C PRO A 23 6.94 -1.93 -0.01
N THR A 24 5.75 -1.36 -0.22
CA THR A 24 4.64 -2.09 -0.83
C THR A 24 4.87 -2.10 -2.33
N LEU A 25 4.95 -3.31 -2.89
CA LEU A 25 5.16 -3.51 -4.32
C LEU A 25 3.82 -3.68 -5.04
N ASN A 26 3.81 -3.40 -6.34
CA ASN A 26 2.64 -3.61 -7.17
C ASN A 26 2.35 -5.11 -7.32
N PRO A 27 1.14 -5.60 -6.98
CA PRO A 27 0.84 -7.03 -7.05
C PRO A 27 0.78 -7.60 -8.49
N TRP A 28 0.70 -6.75 -9.51
CA TRP A 28 0.79 -7.18 -10.91
C TRP A 28 2.23 -7.21 -11.45
N ASP A 29 3.16 -6.49 -10.82
CA ASP A 29 4.58 -6.48 -11.18
C ASP A 29 5.44 -6.02 -9.98
N VAL A 30 6.13 -6.96 -9.35
CA VAL A 30 6.96 -6.69 -8.16
C VAL A 30 8.19 -5.81 -8.45
N GLY A 31 8.50 -5.53 -9.72
CA GLY A 31 9.51 -4.55 -10.11
C GLY A 31 9.02 -3.10 -10.08
N ARG A 32 7.75 -2.86 -9.72
CA ARG A 32 7.12 -1.53 -9.71
C ARG A 32 6.57 -1.15 -8.33
N SER A 33 6.57 0.15 -8.04
CA SER A 33 5.94 0.71 -6.85
C SER A 33 4.42 0.48 -6.88
N SER A 34 3.81 0.29 -5.71
CA SER A 34 2.34 0.25 -5.57
C SER A 34 1.67 1.63 -5.67
N GLY A 35 2.47 2.72 -5.73
CA GLY A 35 1.98 4.08 -5.50
C GLY A 35 1.70 4.35 -4.02
N GLY A 36 1.07 5.49 -3.74
CA GLY A 36 0.84 6.01 -2.39
C GLY A 36 -0.10 7.22 -2.39
N SER A 37 -0.45 7.75 -1.23
CA SER A 37 0.01 7.33 0.11
C SER A 37 -0.63 6.01 0.59
N SER A 38 -1.75 5.61 0.00
CA SER A 38 -2.51 4.42 0.41
C SER A 38 -2.13 3.15 -0.36
N GLY A 39 -0.84 2.95 -0.67
CA GLY A 39 -0.39 1.86 -1.54
C GLY A 39 -0.64 0.47 -0.97
N GLY A 40 -0.48 0.26 0.34
CA GLY A 40 -0.83 -1.00 1.00
C GLY A 40 -2.31 -1.35 0.87
N SER A 41 -3.19 -0.35 0.93
CA SER A 41 -4.64 -0.55 0.74
C SER A 41 -4.98 -0.91 -0.70
N GLY A 42 -4.42 -0.20 -1.68
CA GLY A 42 -4.59 -0.51 -3.10
C GLY A 42 -4.06 -1.90 -3.45
N ALA A 43 -2.86 -2.25 -2.97
CA ALA A 43 -2.22 -3.54 -3.21
C ALA A 43 -3.02 -4.70 -2.59
N ALA A 44 -3.55 -4.54 -1.37
CA ALA A 44 -4.33 -5.60 -0.71
C ALA A 44 -5.63 -5.94 -1.45
N ILE A 45 -6.28 -4.95 -2.06
CA ILE A 45 -7.46 -5.17 -2.91
C ILE A 45 -7.04 -5.83 -4.23
N ALA A 46 -6.03 -5.26 -4.91
CA ALA A 46 -5.58 -5.77 -6.21
C ALA A 46 -5.04 -7.20 -6.15
N ALA A 47 -4.43 -7.60 -5.02
CA ALA A 47 -3.98 -8.97 -4.77
C ALA A 47 -5.10 -9.93 -4.30
N GLY A 48 -6.33 -9.44 -4.09
CA GLY A 48 -7.47 -10.25 -3.65
C GLY A 48 -7.44 -10.67 -2.18
N ILE A 49 -6.66 -9.98 -1.33
CA ILE A 49 -6.56 -10.29 0.12
C ILE A 49 -7.84 -9.84 0.85
N VAL A 50 -8.34 -8.66 0.51
CA VAL A 50 -9.60 -8.11 1.03
C VAL A 50 -10.42 -7.50 -0.10
N PRO A 51 -11.77 -7.54 -0.05
CA PRO A 51 -12.61 -6.96 -1.10
C PRO A 51 -12.67 -5.43 -1.05
N MET A 52 -12.27 -4.81 0.08
CA MET A 52 -12.28 -3.36 0.29
C MET A 52 -11.28 -2.95 1.38
N ALA A 53 -10.72 -1.75 1.26
CA ALA A 53 -9.80 -1.16 2.21
C ALA A 53 -10.01 0.37 2.29
N GLY A 54 -9.70 0.97 3.45
CA GLY A 54 -9.71 2.42 3.60
C GLY A 54 -8.42 3.05 3.08
N GLY A 55 -8.50 4.28 2.58
CA GLY A 55 -7.37 5.08 2.13
C GLY A 55 -7.57 6.56 2.45
N GLY A 56 -6.47 7.30 2.49
CA GLY A 56 -6.43 8.77 2.49
C GLY A 56 -5.79 9.30 1.21
N ASP A 57 -6.17 10.53 0.85
CA ASP A 57 -5.59 11.33 -0.23
C ASP A 57 -4.87 12.53 0.38
#